data_AF-A0A359MPA8-F1
#
_entry.id   AF-A0A359MPA8-F1
#
_cell.length_a   1.000
_cell.length_b   1.000
_cell.length_c   1.000
_cell.angle_alpha   90.00
_cell.angle_beta   90.00
_cell.angle_gamma   90.00
#
_symmetry.space_group_name_H-M   'P 1'
#
loop_
_entity.id
_entity.type
_entity.pdbx_description
1 polymer ?
#
loop_
_entity_poly.entity_id
_entity_poly.type
_entity_poly.pdbx_seq_one_letter_code
_entity_poly.pdbx_strand_id
1 'polypeptide(L)'
;MVKLFVNPNKKKGHINKEIYGHFSEHLGRCIYEGVYVGDNSEIPNTNGMRKDVVKALKDMKIPVLRWPGGCFADEYHWRDGIGPKESRKKMINTHWGGVIEDNSFGTHEFMELCS
;
A
#
# COMPACT_ATOMS: atom_id res chain seq x y z
N MET A 1 18.52 38.64 11.28
CA MET A 1 19.58 37.65 10.99
C MET A 1 19.42 36.50 11.97
N VAL A 2 19.31 35.25 11.51
CA VAL A 2 19.12 34.08 12.40
C VAL A 2 20.46 33.38 12.58
N LYS A 3 20.80 33.02 13.83
CA LYS A 3 21.99 32.25 14.18
C LYS A 3 21.56 30.89 14.74
N LEU A 4 22.06 29.80 14.15
CA LEU A 4 21.82 28.43 14.58
C LEU A 4 23.14 27.78 15.00
N PHE A 5 23.09 26.88 15.99
CA PHE A 5 24.24 26.09 16.45
C PHE A 5 23.84 24.61 16.55
N VAL A 6 24.64 23.73 15.93
CA VAL A 6 24.46 22.28 15.97
C VAL A 6 25.59 21.67 16.80
N ASN A 7 25.25 20.99 17.89
CA ASN A 7 26.23 20.34 18.76
C ASN A 7 26.25 18.82 18.52
N PRO A 8 27.27 18.27 17.84
CA PRO A 8 27.34 16.84 17.56
C PRO A 8 27.55 15.99 18.83
N ASN A 9 28.03 16.58 19.94
CA ASN A 9 28.25 15.88 21.20
C ASN A 9 26.97 15.77 22.06
N LYS A 10 25.85 16.35 21.61
CA LYS A 10 24.57 16.34 22.34
C LYS A 10 23.49 15.56 21.58
N LYS A 11 23.56 14.22 21.65
CA LYS A 11 22.52 13.34 21.09
C LYS A 11 21.19 13.53 21.83
N LYS A 12 20.10 13.75 21.09
CA LYS A 12 18.75 13.97 21.64
C LYS A 12 17.85 12.74 21.63
N GLY A 13 18.13 11.79 20.75
CA GLY A 13 17.33 10.59 20.59
C GLY A 13 17.77 9.78 19.37
N HIS A 14 16.94 8.81 19.00
CA HIS A 14 17.05 8.07 17.76
C HIS A 14 15.89 8.44 16.84
N ILE A 15 16.19 8.70 15.57
CA ILE A 15 15.18 8.91 14.55
C ILE A 15 14.86 7.53 13.99
N ASN A 16 13.75 6.95 14.47
CA ASN A 16 13.26 5.66 13.97
C ASN A 16 12.93 5.77 12.48
N LYS A 17 13.26 4.76 11.68
CA LYS A 17 12.97 4.77 10.25
C LYS A 17 11.47 4.86 9.99
N GLU A 18 10.64 4.28 10.85
CA GLU A 18 9.18 4.19 10.74
C GLU A 18 8.46 5.56 10.72
N ILE A 19 9.14 6.65 11.08
CA ILE A 19 8.59 8.01 10.87
C ILE A 19 8.42 8.33 9.37
N TYR A 20 9.15 7.63 8.51
CA TYR A 20 9.06 7.68 7.04
C TYR A 20 8.12 6.59 6.49
N GLY A 21 7.17 6.12 7.30
CA GLY A 21 6.17 5.13 6.89
C GLY A 21 5.19 5.67 5.84
N HIS A 22 4.58 4.74 5.10
CA HIS A 22 3.60 5.03 4.06
C HIS A 22 2.23 4.42 4.36
N PHE A 23 1.21 4.89 3.64
CA PHE A 23 -0.16 4.47 3.80
C PHE A 23 -0.82 4.25 2.43
N SER A 24 -1.43 3.07 2.21
CA SER A 24 -2.14 2.69 0.99
C SER A 24 -3.53 2.15 1.33
N GLU A 25 -4.57 2.91 0.98
CA GLU A 25 -5.97 2.51 1.15
C GLU A 25 -6.55 1.96 -0.15
N HIS A 26 -7.53 1.05 -0.05
CA HIS A 26 -8.42 0.73 -1.17
C HIS A 26 -9.30 1.97 -1.50
N LEU A 27 -8.70 2.92 -2.21
CA LEU A 27 -9.28 4.23 -2.51
C LEU A 27 -8.85 4.66 -3.91
N GLY A 28 -9.83 4.83 -4.79
CA GLY A 28 -9.63 5.28 -6.17
C GLY A 28 -8.59 4.41 -6.88
N ARG A 29 -7.46 5.01 -7.24
CA ARG A 29 -6.37 4.34 -7.99
C ARG A 29 -5.11 4.09 -7.16
N CYS A 30 -5.22 4.13 -5.83
CA CYS A 30 -4.07 3.87 -4.96
C CYS A 30 -3.60 2.42 -5.10
N ILE A 31 -4.52 1.45 -4.96
CA ILE A 31 -4.23 0.02 -5.15
C ILE A 31 -4.35 -0.35 -6.62
N TYR A 32 -5.54 -0.24 -7.21
CA TYR A 32 -5.77 -0.59 -8.61
C TYR A 32 -5.18 0.47 -9.54
N GLU A 33 -4.43 0.02 -10.57
CA GLU A 33 -3.58 0.84 -11.46
C GLU A 33 -2.32 1.42 -10.78
N GLY A 34 -2.43 1.89 -9.54
CA GLY A 34 -1.34 2.51 -8.78
C GLY A 34 -0.28 1.54 -8.29
N VAL A 35 -0.68 0.35 -7.82
CA VAL A 35 0.24 -0.70 -7.37
C VAL A 35 -0.04 -2.01 -8.11
N TYR A 36 -1.31 -2.38 -8.19
CA TYR A 36 -1.78 -3.64 -8.76
C TYR A 36 -2.49 -3.39 -10.09
N VAL A 37 -1.99 -4.03 -11.15
CA VAL A 37 -2.49 -3.97 -12.52
C VAL A 37 -3.04 -5.33 -12.99
N GLY A 38 -2.85 -6.40 -12.20
CA GLY A 38 -3.26 -7.76 -12.54
C GLY A 38 -2.28 -8.49 -13.44
N ASP A 39 -2.31 -9.83 -13.38
CA ASP A 39 -1.28 -10.70 -13.97
C ASP A 39 -1.23 -10.60 -15.52
N ASN A 40 -2.37 -10.33 -16.15
CA ASN A 40 -2.51 -10.26 -17.61
C ASN A 40 -2.38 -8.84 -18.19
N SER A 41 -1.97 -7.86 -17.38
CA SER A 41 -1.82 -6.48 -17.85
C SER A 41 -0.60 -6.31 -18.77
N GLU A 42 -0.73 -5.47 -19.81
CA GLU A 42 0.37 -5.06 -20.68
C GLU A 42 1.46 -4.25 -19.94
N ILE A 43 1.09 -3.60 -18.83
CA ILE A 43 2.03 -2.91 -17.96
C ILE A 43 3.00 -3.94 -17.35
N PRO A 44 4.33 -3.76 -17.48
CA PRO A 44 5.31 -4.68 -16.92
C PRO A 44 5.13 -4.90 -15.41
N ASN A 45 4.80 -6.13 -15.03
CA ASN A 45 4.46 -6.49 -13.66
C ASN A 45 5.13 -7.80 -13.21
N THR A 46 5.13 -8.03 -11.90
CA THR A 46 5.43 -9.30 -11.25
C THR A 46 4.23 -9.64 -10.38
N ASN A 47 3.57 -10.78 -10.62
CA ASN A 47 2.37 -11.22 -9.89
C ASN A 47 1.31 -10.10 -9.77
N GLY A 48 1.11 -9.36 -10.87
CA GLY A 48 0.15 -8.27 -10.97
C GLY A 48 0.61 -6.95 -10.36
N MET A 49 1.73 -6.89 -9.63
CA MET A 49 2.28 -5.64 -9.11
C MET A 49 3.21 -4.98 -10.15
N ARG A 50 2.96 -3.72 -10.50
CA ARG A 50 3.73 -3.03 -11.53
C ARG A 50 5.18 -2.78 -11.09
N LYS A 51 6.14 -3.16 -11.94
CA LYS A 51 7.57 -3.22 -11.60
C LYS A 51 8.19 -1.86 -11.32
N ASP A 52 7.74 -0.84 -12.02
CA ASP A 52 8.22 0.53 -11.89
C ASP A 52 7.94 1.11 -10.49
N VAL A 53 6.72 0.93 -9.97
CA VAL A 53 6.34 1.40 -8.63
C VAL A 53 7.03 0.57 -7.55
N VAL A 54 7.04 -0.77 -7.67
CA VAL A 54 7.74 -1.63 -6.69
C VAL A 54 9.22 -1.28 -6.60
N LYS A 55 9.87 -1.04 -7.75
CA LYS A 55 11.27 -0.58 -7.78
C LYS A 55 11.45 0.76 -7.08
N ALA A 56 10.59 1.74 -7.36
CA ALA A 56 10.67 3.06 -6.74
C ALA A 56 10.49 2.99 -5.22
N LEU A 57 9.54 2.20 -4.72
CA LEU A 57 9.33 1.98 -3.28
C LEU A 57 10.54 1.32 -2.61
N LYS A 58 11.18 0.35 -3.28
CA LYS A 58 12.42 -0.29 -2.81
C LYS A 58 13.59 0.71 -2.78
N ASP A 59 13.76 1.53 -3.81
CA ASP A 59 14.80 2.56 -3.88
C ASP A 59 14.60 3.63 -2.78
N MET A 60 13.35 3.97 -2.44
CA MET A 60 13.00 4.85 -1.33
C MET A 60 13.25 4.24 0.05
N LYS A 61 13.44 2.91 0.13
CA LYS A 61 13.64 2.15 1.38
C LYS A 61 12.50 2.35 2.37
N ILE A 62 11.26 2.23 1.89
CA ILE A 62 10.09 2.41 2.75
C ILE A 62 10.16 1.41 3.94
N PRO A 63 10.00 1.88 5.18
CA PRO A 63 10.24 1.05 6.37
C PRO A 63 9.00 0.30 6.83
N VAL A 64 7.80 0.83 6.53
CA VAL A 64 6.50 0.29 6.92
C VAL A 64 5.43 0.82 5.97
N LEU A 65 4.46 -0.03 5.64
CA LEU A 65 3.31 0.31 4.80
C LEU A 65 2.02 -0.12 5.54
N ARG A 66 1.09 0.82 5.73
CA ARG A 66 -0.23 0.53 6.32
C ARG A 66 -1.27 0.27 5.23
N TRP A 67 -2.09 -0.75 5.41
CA TRP A 67 -3.17 -1.23 4.52
C TRP A 67 -4.19 -2.02 5.38
N PRO A 68 -5.48 -2.22 5.01
CA PRO A 68 -6.21 -1.80 3.79
C PRO A 68 -6.83 -0.41 3.87
N GLY A 69 -6.69 0.22 5.04
CA GLY A 69 -6.69 1.64 5.23
C GLY A 69 -7.99 2.35 5.52
N GLY A 70 -7.86 3.39 6.36
CA GLY A 70 -8.84 4.44 6.55
C GLY A 70 -10.22 3.91 6.88
N CYS A 71 -11.23 4.50 6.24
CA CYS A 71 -12.62 4.09 6.41
C CYS A 71 -12.87 2.72 5.77
N PHE A 72 -12.12 2.35 4.73
CA PHE A 72 -12.25 1.04 4.10
C PHE A 72 -11.92 -0.10 5.07
N ALA A 73 -10.91 0.07 5.92
CA ALA A 73 -10.51 -0.94 6.90
C ALA A 73 -11.61 -1.28 7.92
N ASP A 74 -12.50 -0.34 8.23
CA ASP A 74 -13.58 -0.54 9.19
C ASP A 74 -14.70 -1.45 8.62
N GLU A 75 -14.81 -1.54 7.29
CA GLU A 75 -15.79 -2.37 6.57
C GLU A 75 -15.17 -3.58 5.89
N TYR A 76 -13.84 -3.72 5.93
CA TYR A 76 -13.14 -4.79 5.22
C TYR A 76 -13.19 -6.13 5.98
N HIS A 77 -13.80 -7.12 5.35
CA HIS A 77 -13.77 -8.51 5.82
C HIS A 77 -12.66 -9.28 5.11
N TRP A 78 -11.52 -9.49 5.77
CA TRP A 78 -10.32 -10.07 5.14
C TRP A 78 -10.51 -11.39 4.38
N ARG A 79 -11.49 -12.21 4.76
CA ARG A 79 -11.82 -13.48 4.07
C ARG A 79 -12.37 -13.26 2.66
N ASP A 80 -12.89 -12.08 2.37
CA ASP A 80 -13.40 -11.74 1.05
C ASP A 80 -12.25 -11.50 0.05
N GLY A 81 -11.03 -11.24 0.54
CA GLY A 81 -9.80 -11.02 -0.25
C GLY A 81 -8.79 -12.17 -0.23
N ILE A 82 -9.22 -13.41 0.03
CA ILE A 82 -8.35 -14.61 -0.03
C ILE A 82 -8.98 -15.71 -0.88
N GLY A 83 -8.18 -16.72 -1.21
CA GLY A 83 -8.61 -17.82 -2.08
C GLY A 83 -8.48 -17.48 -3.57
N PRO A 84 -9.00 -18.36 -4.45
CA PRO A 84 -8.94 -18.15 -5.89
C PRO A 84 -9.58 -16.82 -6.29
N LYS A 85 -8.85 -15.98 -7.04
CA LYS A 85 -9.21 -14.57 -7.32
C LYS A 85 -10.62 -14.46 -7.95
N GLU A 86 -10.97 -15.39 -8.83
CA GLU A 86 -12.26 -15.49 -9.51
C GLU A 86 -13.45 -15.80 -8.59
N SER A 87 -13.18 -16.33 -7.39
CA SER A 87 -14.20 -16.70 -6.39
C SER A 87 -14.33 -15.67 -5.26
N ARG A 88 -13.45 -14.66 -5.23
CA ARG A 88 -13.45 -13.61 -4.20
C ARG A 88 -14.71 -12.75 -4.31
N LYS A 89 -15.23 -12.30 -3.17
CA LYS A 89 -16.46 -11.51 -3.16
C LYS A 89 -16.17 -10.10 -3.63
N LYS A 90 -17.08 -9.56 -4.43
CA LYS A 90 -17.11 -8.14 -4.76
C LYS A 90 -17.88 -7.40 -3.66
N MET A 91 -17.42 -6.20 -3.30
CA MET A 91 -18.08 -5.32 -2.35
C MET A 91 -18.22 -3.91 -2.93
N ILE A 92 -19.12 -3.12 -2.35
CA ILE A 92 -19.25 -1.71 -2.69
C ILE A 92 -18.38 -0.93 -1.73
N ASN A 93 -17.47 -0.12 -2.27
CA ASN A 93 -16.70 0.84 -1.49
C ASN A 93 -17.60 2.04 -1.17
N THR A 94 -18.31 1.94 -0.05
CA THR A 94 -19.37 2.87 0.39
C THR A 94 -18.85 4.30 0.58
N HIS A 95 -17.66 4.43 1.16
CA HIS A 95 -17.03 5.70 1.49
C HIS A 95 -16.42 6.40 0.28
N TRP A 96 -15.93 5.63 -0.71
CA TRP A 96 -15.17 6.15 -1.84
C TRP A 96 -15.89 6.01 -3.18
N GLY A 97 -17.08 6.64 -3.27
CA GLY A 97 -17.82 6.80 -4.54
C GLY A 97 -18.74 5.64 -4.91
N GLY A 98 -18.94 4.66 -4.02
CA GLY A 98 -19.84 3.53 -4.27
C GLY A 98 -19.35 2.61 -5.39
N VAL A 99 -18.05 2.63 -5.68
CA VAL A 99 -17.45 1.81 -6.74
C VAL A 99 -17.30 0.36 -6.30
N ILE A 100 -17.25 -0.55 -7.27
CA ILE A 100 -17.03 -1.96 -7.02
C ILE A 100 -15.56 -2.19 -6.65
N GLU A 101 -15.36 -2.77 -5.48
CA GLU A 101 -14.12 -3.38 -5.02
C GLU A 101 -14.19 -4.89 -5.33
N ASP A 102 -13.28 -5.40 -6.15
CA ASP A 102 -13.30 -6.80 -6.60
C ASP A 102 -12.45 -7.74 -5.73
N ASN A 103 -11.72 -7.19 -4.75
CA ASN A 103 -10.83 -7.90 -3.83
C ASN A 103 -9.75 -8.73 -4.53
N SER A 104 -9.40 -8.38 -5.77
CA SER A 104 -8.31 -9.03 -6.51
C SER A 104 -6.93 -8.74 -5.91
N PHE A 105 -6.78 -7.62 -5.19
CA PHE A 105 -5.66 -7.34 -4.30
C PHE A 105 -6.10 -7.53 -2.84
N GLY A 106 -5.67 -8.61 -2.19
CA GLY A 106 -6.03 -8.93 -0.82
C GLY A 106 -4.82 -9.26 0.03
N THR A 107 -5.01 -10.12 1.03
CA THR A 107 -3.98 -10.40 2.04
C THR A 107 -2.70 -10.99 1.44
N HIS A 108 -2.80 -11.91 0.48
CA HIS A 108 -1.61 -12.54 -0.11
C HIS A 108 -0.81 -11.53 -0.95
N GLU A 109 -1.52 -10.77 -1.79
CA GLU A 109 -0.89 -9.78 -2.66
C GLU A 109 -0.24 -8.63 -1.84
N PHE A 110 -0.87 -8.19 -0.76
CA PHE A 110 -0.29 -7.18 0.14
C PHE A 110 0.95 -7.69 0.89
N MET A 111 0.92 -8.92 1.40
CA MET A 111 2.08 -9.50 2.09
C MET A 111 3.25 -9.76 1.14
N GLU A 112 2.96 -10.15 -0.11
CA GLU A 112 3.98 -10.29 -1.15
C GLU A 112 4.60 -8.93 -1.52
N LEU A 113 3.80 -7.88 -1.66
CA LEU A 113 4.29 -6.52 -1.93
C LEU A 113 5.32 -6.05 -0.87
N CYS A 114 5.10 -6.44 0.38
CA CYS A 114 5.96 -6.07 1.51
C CYS A 114 7.22 -6.93 1.67
N SER A 115 7.40 -7.98 0.85
CA SER A 115 8.52 -8.93 0.91
C SER A 115 9.75 -8.49 0.08
#